data_AF-H5WHR6-F1
#
_entry.id   AF-H5WHR6-F1
#
_cell.length_a   1.000
_cell.length_b   1.000
_cell.length_c   1.000
_cell.angle_alpha   90.00
_cell.angle_beta   90.00
_cell.angle_gamma   90.00
#
_symmetry.space_group_name_H-M   'P 1'
#
loop_
_entity.id
_entity.type
_entity.pdbx_description
1 polymer ?
#
loop_
_entity_poly.entity_id
_entity_poly.type
_entity_poly.pdbx_seq_one_letter_code
_entity_poly.pdbx_strand_id
1 'polypeptide(L)'
;MNLGLALRLGRISNLPTVWTNVMVGALLAGAGLGDARLLLLMGALSLFYVGGMFLNDAFDREFDARHRPERPIPSGQVSAQQVFAIGFGLLALGQAGVALATAQAAGVAAWPALVSGLLLAAAIVLYDAHHKGNPLSPLVMGLCRVLVVTTAALVWVPPLPTPVLLAALALLCHLIGLTYIAKQEHLDRIGALWPLAFLAVPLLYGLSLALAAPWAWLPLLPYAGVLVFALGRLRRRAPGDVPRAVVSLIAGMSLLDAVLLAGAGQTTAALLAMAAFGLTLALQKWVSGT
;
A
#
# COMPACT_ATOMS: atom_id res chain seq x y z
N MET A 1 26.15 -2.03 1.17
CA MET A 1 24.93 -2.66 1.74
C MET A 1 24.79 -4.05 1.16
N ASN A 2 24.63 -5.10 1.99
CA ASN A 2 24.38 -6.46 1.48
C ASN A 2 22.90 -6.63 1.07
N LEU A 3 22.60 -7.68 0.29
CA LEU A 3 21.26 -7.91 -0.25
C LEU A 3 20.23 -8.12 0.88
N GLY A 4 20.55 -8.91 1.90
CA GLY A 4 19.64 -9.16 3.03
C GLY A 4 19.21 -7.88 3.75
N LEU A 5 20.13 -6.95 3.98
CA LEU A 5 19.83 -5.64 4.57
C LEU A 5 18.96 -4.79 3.64
N ALA A 6 19.24 -4.79 2.33
CA ALA A 6 18.45 -4.06 1.34
C ALA A 6 17.00 -4.55 1.30
N LEU A 7 16.79 -5.87 1.31
CA LEU A 7 15.47 -6.49 1.33
C LEU A 7 14.69 -6.16 2.62
N ARG A 8 15.40 -6.10 3.75
CA ARG A 8 14.80 -5.77 5.05
C ARG A 8 14.40 -4.29 5.14
N LEU A 9 15.28 -3.38 4.71
CA LEU A 9 14.99 -1.94 4.62
C LEU A 9 13.81 -1.67 3.68
N GLY A 10 13.78 -2.36 2.54
CA GLY A 10 12.72 -2.21 1.53
C GLY A 10 11.35 -2.77 1.94
N ARG A 11 11.24 -3.45 3.09
CA ARG A 11 10.04 -4.18 3.55
C ARG A 11 9.36 -4.95 2.41
N ILE A 12 10.17 -5.67 1.62
CA ILE A 12 9.77 -6.27 0.33
C ILE A 12 8.61 -7.28 0.44
N SER A 13 8.35 -7.79 1.65
CA SER A 13 7.24 -8.68 1.94
C SER A 13 5.87 -8.09 1.59
N ASN A 14 5.77 -6.76 1.56
CA ASN A 14 4.52 -6.06 1.27
C ASN A 14 4.36 -5.70 -0.22
N LEU A 15 5.34 -6.00 -1.08
CA LEU A 15 5.23 -5.75 -2.52
C LEU A 15 4.00 -6.36 -3.18
N PRO A 16 3.51 -7.57 -2.81
CA PRO A 16 2.30 -8.09 -3.43
C PRO A 16 1.08 -7.19 -3.26
N THR A 17 1.01 -6.38 -2.18
CA THR A 17 -0.08 -5.41 -2.00
C THR A 17 0.03 -4.20 -2.94
N VAL A 18 1.25 -3.84 -3.36
CA VAL A 18 1.47 -2.84 -4.41
C VAL A 18 1.00 -3.38 -5.76
N TRP A 19 1.29 -4.64 -6.06
CA TRP A 19 0.90 -5.27 -7.32
C TRP A 19 -0.62 -5.37 -7.46
N THR A 20 -1.32 -5.72 -6.37
CA THR A 20 -2.78 -5.75 -6.38
C THR A 20 -3.39 -4.35 -6.53
N ASN A 21 -2.81 -3.31 -5.92
CA ASN A 21 -3.25 -1.93 -6.14
C ASN A 21 -3.05 -1.50 -7.61
N VAL A 22 -1.95 -1.89 -8.26
CA VAL A 22 -1.71 -1.64 -9.69
C VAL A 22 -2.77 -2.33 -10.54
N MET A 23 -3.08 -3.60 -10.26
CA MET A 23 -4.16 -4.32 -10.96
C MET A 23 -5.51 -3.63 -10.81
N VAL A 24 -5.86 -3.17 -9.60
CA VAL A 24 -7.10 -2.42 -9.36
C VAL A 24 -7.15 -1.16 -10.21
N GLY A 25 -6.11 -0.31 -10.15
CA GLY A 25 -6.09 0.93 -10.91
C GLY A 25 -6.19 0.71 -12.42
N ALA A 26 -5.40 -0.21 -12.96
CA ALA A 26 -5.34 -0.46 -14.39
C ALA A 26 -6.57 -1.20 -14.94
N LEU A 27 -7.00 -2.28 -14.29
CA LEU A 27 -8.10 -3.11 -14.82
C LEU A 27 -9.47 -2.42 -14.67
N LEU A 28 -9.67 -1.62 -13.62
CA LEU A 28 -10.87 -0.78 -13.50
C LEU A 28 -10.84 0.42 -14.47
N ALA A 29 -9.66 0.76 -14.99
CA ALA A 29 -9.48 1.73 -16.08
C ALA A 29 -9.61 1.11 -17.47
N GLY A 30 -9.93 -0.19 -17.58
CA GLY A 30 -10.13 -0.89 -18.85
C GLY A 30 -8.89 -1.55 -19.43
N ALA A 31 -7.78 -1.64 -18.67
CA ALA A 31 -6.63 -2.42 -19.09
C ALA A 31 -6.97 -3.91 -19.21
N GLY A 32 -6.32 -4.61 -20.14
CA GLY A 32 -6.34 -6.07 -20.20
C GLY A 32 -5.23 -6.68 -19.33
N LEU A 33 -5.49 -7.84 -18.71
CA LEU A 33 -4.48 -8.56 -17.90
C LEU A 33 -3.19 -8.92 -18.65
N GLY A 34 -3.27 -9.08 -19.98
CA GLY A 34 -2.12 -9.37 -20.84
C GLY A 34 -1.32 -8.14 -21.29
N ASP A 35 -1.70 -6.94 -20.88
CA ASP A 35 -1.02 -5.71 -21.28
C ASP A 35 0.35 -5.61 -20.58
N ALA A 36 1.43 -5.56 -21.36
CA ALA A 36 2.79 -5.49 -20.84
C ALA A 36 3.06 -4.27 -19.95
N ARG A 37 2.28 -3.19 -20.12
CA ARG A 37 2.36 -1.99 -19.25
C ARG A 37 2.02 -2.29 -17.79
N LEU A 38 1.23 -3.33 -17.52
CA LEU A 38 0.93 -3.77 -16.15
C LEU A 38 2.20 -4.20 -15.40
N LEU A 39 3.03 -5.04 -16.02
CA LEU A 39 4.28 -5.51 -15.41
C LEU A 39 5.27 -4.36 -15.19
N LEU A 40 5.35 -3.46 -16.17
CA LEU A 40 6.18 -2.27 -16.05
C LEU A 40 5.72 -1.37 -14.90
N LEU A 41 4.42 -1.16 -14.73
CA LEU A 41 3.87 -0.38 -13.61
C LEU A 41 4.00 -1.10 -12.26
N MET A 42 3.86 -2.42 -12.22
CA MET A 42 4.16 -3.20 -11.01
C MET A 42 5.62 -2.99 -10.58
N GLY A 43 6.55 -3.02 -11.54
CA GLY A 43 7.95 -2.68 -11.30
C GLY A 43 8.13 -1.23 -10.83
N ALA A 44 7.60 -0.26 -11.58
CA ALA A 44 7.71 1.17 -11.28
C ALA A 44 7.18 1.51 -9.89
N LEU A 45 5.96 1.08 -9.55
CA LEU A 45 5.35 1.39 -8.25
C LEU A 45 5.96 0.56 -7.11
N SER A 46 6.58 -0.59 -7.39
CA SER A 46 7.46 -1.26 -6.43
C SER A 46 8.68 -0.41 -6.09
N LEU A 47 9.28 0.27 -7.06
CA LEU A 47 10.40 1.18 -6.82
C LEU A 47 9.97 2.39 -5.97
N PHE A 48 8.80 2.97 -6.22
CA PHE A 48 8.23 4.00 -5.35
C PHE A 48 8.09 3.50 -3.90
N TYR A 49 7.52 2.29 -3.73
CA TYR A 49 7.35 1.69 -2.41
C TYR A 49 8.68 1.47 -1.69
N VAL A 50 9.62 0.76 -2.32
CA VAL A 50 10.92 0.46 -1.72
C VAL A 50 11.70 1.74 -1.46
N GLY A 51 11.65 2.72 -2.37
CA GLY A 51 12.24 4.04 -2.19
C GLY A 51 11.70 4.74 -0.95
N GLY A 52 10.38 4.76 -0.78
CA GLY A 52 9.73 5.28 0.42
C GLY A 52 10.16 4.55 1.70
N MET A 53 10.29 3.21 1.67
CA MET A 53 10.73 2.48 2.87
C MET A 53 12.19 2.80 3.26
N PHE A 54 13.06 3.05 2.28
CA PHE A 54 14.42 3.52 2.53
C PHE A 54 14.41 4.94 3.13
N LEU A 55 13.64 5.85 2.53
CA LEU A 55 13.53 7.22 3.01
C LEU A 55 12.95 7.28 4.42
N ASN A 56 11.95 6.46 4.73
CA ASN A 56 11.36 6.34 6.06
C ASN A 56 12.43 6.11 7.13
N ASP A 57 13.26 5.07 6.95
CA ASP A 57 14.35 4.76 7.88
C ASP A 57 15.41 5.90 7.94
N ALA A 58 15.69 6.59 6.82
CA ALA A 58 16.65 7.69 6.78
C ALA A 58 16.17 8.98 7.47
N PHE A 59 14.89 9.34 7.31
CA PHE A 59 14.26 10.44 8.04
C PHE A 59 14.13 10.11 9.54
N ASP A 60 13.96 8.83 9.88
CA ASP A 60 13.78 8.37 11.25
C ASP A 60 15.06 8.18 12.06
N ARG A 61 16.24 8.28 11.43
CA ARG A 61 17.55 7.99 12.04
C ARG A 61 17.79 8.57 13.44
N GLU A 62 17.37 9.82 13.71
CA GLU A 62 17.60 10.50 15.00
C GLU A 62 16.63 10.04 16.10
N PHE A 63 15.43 9.63 15.69
CA PHE A 63 14.47 9.01 16.58
C PHE A 63 14.89 7.57 16.88
N ASP A 64 15.29 6.82 15.85
CA ASP A 64 15.75 5.44 15.97
C ASP A 64 17.03 5.36 16.79
N ALA A 65 17.96 6.30 16.66
CA ALA A 65 19.15 6.35 17.52
C ALA A 65 18.83 6.43 19.03
N ARG A 66 17.67 7.00 19.39
CA ARG A 66 17.23 7.13 20.79
C ARG A 66 16.38 5.95 21.28
N HIS A 67 15.56 5.35 20.42
CA HIS A 67 14.56 4.35 20.83
C HIS A 67 14.86 2.93 20.34
N ARG A 68 15.68 2.80 19.28
CA ARG A 68 15.98 1.56 18.54
C ARG A 68 17.41 1.60 17.98
N PRO A 69 18.45 1.69 18.84
CA PRO A 69 19.84 1.85 18.41
C PRO A 69 20.36 0.68 17.56
N GLU A 70 19.68 -0.47 17.59
CA GLU A 70 19.96 -1.65 16.76
C GLU A 70 19.58 -1.49 15.29
N ARG A 71 18.85 -0.43 14.92
CA ARG A 71 18.46 -0.15 13.53
C ARG A 71 19.69 0.10 12.64
N PRO A 72 19.63 -0.22 11.33
CA PRO A 72 20.81 -0.23 10.46
C PRO A 72 21.60 1.09 10.36
N ILE A 73 20.90 2.22 10.38
CA ILE A 73 21.56 3.54 10.30
C ILE A 73 22.20 3.90 11.65
N PRO A 74 21.47 3.93 12.80
CA PRO A 74 22.09 4.19 14.10
C PRO A 74 23.21 3.22 14.48
N SER A 75 23.09 1.95 14.11
CA SER A 75 24.10 0.93 14.42
C SER A 75 25.32 0.99 13.49
N GLY A 76 25.38 1.92 12.54
CA GLY A 76 26.51 2.09 11.62
C GLY A 76 26.62 1.04 10.51
N GLN A 77 25.60 0.19 10.28
CA GLN A 77 25.62 -0.80 9.20
C GLN A 77 25.53 -0.16 7.80
N VAL A 78 24.93 1.02 7.71
CA VAL A 78 24.79 1.82 6.49
C VAL A 78 24.73 3.31 6.83
N SER A 79 25.28 4.19 5.99
CA SER A 79 25.21 5.63 6.22
C SER A 79 23.86 6.21 5.80
N ALA A 80 23.37 7.22 6.52
CA ALA A 80 22.12 7.90 6.18
C ALA A 80 22.16 8.50 4.76
N GLN A 81 23.29 9.08 4.34
CA GLN A 81 23.47 9.63 3.00
C GLN A 81 23.29 8.57 1.92
N GLN A 82 23.82 7.36 2.13
CA GLN A 82 23.64 6.25 1.20
C GLN A 82 22.17 5.83 1.10
N VAL A 83 21.46 5.76 2.23
CA VAL A 83 20.03 5.39 2.25
C VAL A 83 19.18 6.48 1.56
N PHE A 84 19.46 7.76 1.78
CA PHE A 84 18.81 8.86 1.05
C PHE A 84 19.04 8.77 -0.46
N ALA A 85 20.29 8.58 -0.89
CA ALA A 85 20.64 8.49 -2.31
C ALA A 85 19.91 7.32 -2.99
N ILE A 86 19.85 6.16 -2.34
CA ILE A 86 19.10 5.00 -2.85
C ILE A 86 17.60 5.30 -2.88
N GLY A 87 17.04 5.83 -1.79
CA GLY A 87 15.62 6.14 -1.68
C GLY A 87 15.13 7.08 -2.78
N PHE A 88 15.80 8.23 -2.95
CA PHE A 88 15.47 9.19 -4.02
C PHE A 88 15.76 8.64 -5.42
N GLY A 89 16.83 7.86 -5.58
CA GLY A 89 17.13 7.19 -6.84
C GLY A 89 16.03 6.21 -7.27
N LEU A 90 15.47 5.45 -6.32
CA LEU A 90 14.35 4.55 -6.55
C LEU A 90 13.06 5.31 -6.91
N LEU A 91 12.78 6.45 -6.27
CA LEU A 91 11.64 7.30 -6.66
C LEU A 91 11.80 7.82 -8.09
N ALA A 92 13.00 8.27 -8.48
CA ALA A 92 13.29 8.75 -9.82
C ALA A 92 13.16 7.63 -10.89
N LEU A 93 13.67 6.42 -10.59
CA LEU A 93 13.51 5.26 -11.48
C LEU A 93 12.05 4.80 -11.58
N GLY A 94 11.30 4.85 -10.47
CA GLY A 94 9.85 4.62 -10.47
C GLY A 94 9.14 5.59 -11.41
N GLN A 95 9.43 6.89 -11.31
CA GLN A 95 8.87 7.91 -12.18
C GLN A 95 9.23 7.68 -13.65
N ALA A 96 10.48 7.28 -13.94
CA ALA A 96 10.89 6.91 -15.29
C ALA A 96 10.13 5.68 -15.81
N GLY A 97 9.82 4.70 -14.97
CA GLY A 97 8.98 3.56 -15.30
C GLY A 97 7.54 3.95 -15.66
N VAL A 98 6.95 4.92 -14.95
CA VAL A 98 5.64 5.50 -15.30
C VAL A 98 5.70 6.25 -16.64
N ALA A 99 6.79 6.99 -16.89
CA ALA A 99 7.01 7.64 -18.19
C ALA A 99 7.13 6.63 -19.33
N LEU A 100 7.83 5.51 -19.11
CA LEU A 100 7.95 4.45 -20.11
C LEU A 100 6.61 3.73 -20.37
N ALA A 101 5.79 3.53 -19.33
CA ALA A 101 4.47 2.92 -19.47
C ALA A 101 3.49 3.81 -20.26
N THR A 102 3.54 5.12 -20.02
CA THR A 102 2.71 6.11 -20.74
C THR A 102 3.18 6.35 -22.17
N ALA A 103 4.49 6.30 -22.44
CA ALA A 103 5.02 6.45 -23.80
C ALA A 103 4.52 5.35 -24.76
N GLN A 104 4.16 4.17 -24.23
CA GLN A 104 3.58 3.07 -25.00
C GLN A 104 2.07 3.22 -25.23
N ALA A 105 1.41 4.20 -24.60
CA ALA A 105 -0.02 4.45 -24.73
C ALA A 105 -0.31 5.34 -25.96
N ALA A 106 -0.73 4.73 -27.06
CA ALA A 106 -1.19 5.49 -28.22
C ALA A 106 -2.49 6.26 -27.89
N GLY A 107 -2.51 7.57 -28.13
CA GLY A 107 -3.72 8.40 -28.02
C GLY A 107 -4.12 8.82 -26.60
N VAL A 108 -3.34 8.48 -25.57
CA VAL A 108 -3.57 8.89 -24.18
C VAL A 108 -2.56 9.97 -23.80
N ALA A 109 -3.03 11.08 -23.22
CA ALA A 109 -2.13 12.11 -22.74
C ALA A 109 -1.25 11.56 -21.60
N ALA A 110 0.07 11.67 -21.72
CA ALA A 110 1.00 11.13 -20.72
C ALA A 110 1.05 11.95 -19.41
N TRP A 111 0.78 13.26 -19.50
CA TRP A 111 0.98 14.19 -18.38
C TRP A 111 0.18 13.86 -17.10
N PRO A 112 -1.09 13.37 -17.14
CA PRO A 112 -1.83 13.09 -15.90
C PRO A 112 -1.19 12.02 -15.04
N ALA A 113 -0.74 10.91 -15.64
CA ALA A 113 -0.08 9.84 -14.91
C ALA A 113 1.30 10.28 -14.40
N LEU A 114 2.04 11.08 -15.20
CA LEU A 114 3.31 11.64 -14.78
C LEU A 114 3.16 12.57 -13.56
N VAL A 115 2.17 13.46 -13.59
CA VAL A 115 1.84 14.34 -12.45
C VAL A 115 1.42 13.52 -11.24
N SER A 116 0.58 12.50 -11.42
CA SER A 116 0.17 11.60 -10.33
C SER A 116 1.37 10.87 -9.71
N GLY A 117 2.35 10.43 -10.51
CA GLY A 117 3.59 9.83 -10.02
C GLY A 117 4.48 10.82 -9.25
N LEU A 118 4.56 12.08 -9.71
CA LEU A 118 5.28 13.14 -8.98
C LEU A 118 4.59 13.48 -7.65
N LEU A 119 3.25 13.53 -7.64
CA LEU A 119 2.47 13.69 -6.41
C LEU A 119 2.67 12.51 -5.46
N LEU A 120 2.81 11.28 -5.98
CA LEU A 120 3.15 10.10 -5.17
C LEU A 120 4.53 10.25 -4.52
N ALA A 121 5.57 10.62 -5.28
CA ALA A 121 6.90 10.88 -4.72
C ALA A 121 6.84 11.98 -3.65
N ALA A 122 6.12 13.08 -3.91
CA ALA A 122 5.98 14.17 -2.97
C ALA A 122 5.24 13.74 -1.69
N ALA A 123 4.17 12.95 -1.81
CA ALA A 123 3.41 12.43 -0.67
C ALA A 123 4.24 11.48 0.20
N ILE A 124 5.07 10.62 -0.43
CA ILE A 124 6.02 9.74 0.27
C ILE A 124 7.01 10.58 1.08
N VAL A 125 7.68 11.55 0.44
CA VAL A 125 8.67 12.41 1.11
C VAL A 125 8.03 13.24 2.23
N LEU A 126 6.84 13.79 1.99
CA LEU A 126 6.09 14.56 2.98
C LEU A 126 5.73 13.70 4.20
N TYR A 127 5.27 12.48 3.96
CA TYR A 127 4.98 11.53 5.03
C TYR A 127 6.25 11.22 5.82
N ASP A 128 7.32 10.77 5.16
CA ASP A 128 8.53 10.35 5.86
C ASP A 128 9.14 11.49 6.68
N ALA A 129 9.16 12.72 6.14
CA ALA A 129 9.70 13.89 6.82
C ALA A 129 8.86 14.40 8.00
N HIS A 130 7.54 14.15 8.03
CA HIS A 130 6.63 14.84 8.96
C HIS A 130 5.57 13.95 9.62
N HIS A 131 5.65 12.62 9.52
CA HIS A 131 4.64 11.74 10.10
C HIS A 131 4.68 11.69 11.64
N LYS A 132 5.86 11.88 12.25
CA LYS A 132 6.06 11.85 13.70
C LYS A 132 5.40 13.06 14.35
N GLY A 133 4.44 12.81 15.24
CA GLY A 133 3.64 13.85 15.90
C GLY A 133 2.50 14.43 15.06
N ASN A 134 2.41 14.12 13.76
CA ASN A 134 1.33 14.62 12.91
C ASN A 134 0.07 13.73 13.02
N PRO A 135 -1.07 14.28 13.49
CA PRO A 135 -2.33 13.52 13.59
C PRO A 135 -2.90 13.13 12.23
N LEU A 136 -2.55 13.85 11.15
CA LEU A 136 -3.00 13.58 9.78
C LEU A 136 -2.13 12.57 9.02
N SER A 137 -1.05 12.06 9.62
CA SER A 137 -0.19 11.08 8.94
C SER A 137 -0.89 9.79 8.48
N PRO A 138 -1.94 9.24 9.15
CA PRO A 138 -2.75 8.16 8.57
C PRO A 138 -3.37 8.52 7.22
N LEU A 139 -3.83 9.77 7.08
CA LEU A 139 -4.39 10.28 5.83
C LEU A 139 -3.30 10.37 4.77
N VAL A 140 -2.14 10.96 5.08
CA VAL A 140 -1.03 11.10 4.10
C VAL A 140 -0.51 9.73 3.65
N MET A 141 -0.33 8.77 4.57
CA MET A 141 0.03 7.40 4.23
C MET A 141 -1.02 6.72 3.34
N GLY A 142 -2.30 6.98 3.65
CA GLY A 142 -3.44 6.55 2.86
C GLY A 142 -3.40 7.11 1.43
N LEU A 143 -3.10 8.40 1.30
CA LEU A 143 -2.99 9.09 0.01
C LEU A 143 -1.86 8.53 -0.86
N CYS A 144 -0.75 8.05 -0.29
CA CYS A 144 0.27 7.35 -1.08
C CYS A 144 -0.32 6.15 -1.84
N ARG A 145 -1.27 5.42 -1.25
CA ARG A 145 -1.89 4.26 -1.91
C ARG A 145 -2.99 4.64 -2.88
N VAL A 146 -3.74 5.70 -2.57
CA VAL A 146 -4.63 6.33 -3.56
C VAL A 146 -3.82 6.70 -4.80
N LEU A 147 -2.68 7.37 -4.62
CA LEU A 147 -1.82 7.80 -5.72
C LEU A 147 -1.19 6.63 -6.48
N VAL A 148 -0.93 5.49 -5.85
CA VAL A 148 -0.54 4.24 -6.55
C VAL A 148 -1.64 3.81 -7.53
N VAL A 149 -2.89 3.72 -7.05
CA VAL A 149 -4.05 3.30 -7.85
C VAL A 149 -4.36 4.30 -8.96
N THR A 150 -4.36 5.60 -8.66
CA THR A 150 -4.66 6.63 -9.67
C THR A 150 -3.55 6.75 -10.70
N THR A 151 -2.28 6.65 -10.29
CA THR A 151 -1.15 6.64 -11.24
C THR A 151 -1.27 5.46 -12.20
N ALA A 152 -1.63 4.27 -11.71
CA ALA A 152 -1.86 3.12 -12.56
C ALA A 152 -3.03 3.36 -13.53
N ALA A 153 -4.18 3.83 -13.05
CA ALA A 153 -5.36 4.07 -13.89
C ALA A 153 -5.12 5.13 -14.99
N LEU A 154 -4.42 6.22 -14.66
CA LEU A 154 -4.17 7.34 -15.57
C LEU A 154 -3.26 6.99 -16.75
N VAL A 155 -2.55 5.85 -16.72
CA VAL A 155 -1.82 5.33 -17.89
C VAL A 155 -2.77 4.87 -19.00
N TRP A 156 -3.98 4.44 -18.65
CA TRP A 156 -4.97 3.98 -19.63
C TRP A 156 -6.05 5.01 -19.92
N VAL A 157 -6.59 5.68 -18.90
CA VAL A 157 -7.72 6.59 -19.12
C VAL A 157 -7.70 7.82 -18.21
N PRO A 158 -7.60 9.03 -18.82
CA PRO A 158 -7.99 10.28 -18.20
C PRO A 158 -9.32 10.79 -18.79
N PRO A 159 -10.27 11.32 -17.98
CA PRO A 159 -10.24 11.40 -16.52
C PRO A 159 -10.47 10.04 -15.84
N LEU A 160 -10.21 9.99 -14.53
CA LEU A 160 -10.39 8.77 -13.72
C LEU A 160 -11.86 8.32 -13.73
N PRO A 161 -12.15 7.04 -13.99
CA PRO A 161 -13.51 6.53 -14.01
C PRO A 161 -14.01 6.31 -12.59
N THR A 162 -15.33 6.40 -12.39
CA THR A 162 -15.98 6.25 -11.07
C THR A 162 -15.55 4.98 -10.30
N PRO A 163 -15.44 3.79 -10.92
CA PRO A 163 -14.97 2.59 -10.21
C PRO A 163 -13.58 2.75 -9.59
N VAL A 164 -12.65 3.44 -10.26
CA VAL A 164 -11.30 3.71 -9.74
C VAL A 164 -11.37 4.65 -8.55
N LEU A 165 -12.20 5.71 -8.61
CA LEU A 165 -12.36 6.66 -7.50
C LEU A 165 -12.95 5.98 -6.26
N LEU A 166 -13.96 5.12 -6.43
CA LEU A 166 -14.56 4.36 -5.33
C LEU A 166 -13.59 3.33 -4.74
N ALA A 167 -12.81 2.65 -5.59
CA ALA A 167 -11.74 1.76 -5.16
C ALA A 167 -10.66 2.50 -4.35
N ALA A 168 -10.22 3.66 -4.83
CA ALA A 168 -9.25 4.50 -4.14
C ALA A 168 -9.77 4.98 -2.77
N LEU A 169 -11.05 5.38 -2.70
CA LEU A 169 -11.69 5.77 -1.44
C LEU A 169 -11.77 4.59 -0.46
N ALA A 170 -12.17 3.40 -0.91
CA ALA A 170 -12.23 2.20 -0.08
C ALA A 170 -10.86 1.84 0.50
N LEU A 171 -9.80 1.93 -0.32
CA LEU A 171 -8.41 1.73 0.10
C LEU A 171 -7.96 2.80 1.10
N LEU A 172 -8.29 4.07 0.85
CA LEU A 172 -7.98 5.16 1.77
C LEU A 172 -8.58 4.91 3.16
N CYS A 173 -9.86 4.53 3.20
CA CYS A 173 -10.56 4.22 4.44
C CYS A 173 -9.96 3.01 5.17
N HIS A 174 -9.55 1.96 4.43
CA HIS A 174 -8.83 0.83 5.01
C HIS A 174 -7.52 1.27 5.68
N LEU A 175 -6.75 2.13 5.00
CA LEU A 175 -5.44 2.59 5.47
C LEU A 175 -5.53 3.56 6.64
N ILE A 176 -6.57 4.39 6.70
CA ILE A 176 -6.82 5.23 7.88
C ILE A 176 -6.99 4.35 9.11
N GLY A 177 -7.84 3.31 9.02
CA GLY A 177 -8.02 2.35 10.10
C GLY A 177 -6.75 1.59 10.46
N LEU A 178 -6.05 1.03 9.47
CA LEU A 178 -4.77 0.33 9.63
C LEU A 178 -3.71 1.21 10.33
N THR A 179 -3.46 2.40 9.79
CA THR A 179 -2.38 3.28 10.27
C THR A 179 -2.69 3.83 11.65
N TYR A 180 -3.98 4.06 11.94
CA TYR A 180 -4.43 4.41 13.28
C TYR A 180 -4.13 3.29 14.28
N ILE A 181 -4.44 2.03 13.94
CA ILE A 181 -4.11 0.85 14.77
C ILE A 181 -2.59 0.74 14.97
N ALA A 182 -1.81 0.90 13.91
CA ALA A 182 -0.35 0.83 13.97
C ALA A 182 0.24 1.90 14.93
N LYS A 183 -0.32 3.10 14.94
CA LYS A 183 0.09 4.16 15.88
C LYS A 183 -0.22 3.85 17.35
N GLN A 184 -1.18 2.97 17.63
CA GLN A 184 -1.48 2.57 19.01
C GLN A 184 -0.51 1.51 19.55
N GLU A 185 0.41 0.98 18.75
CA GLU A 185 1.32 -0.10 19.17
C GLU A 185 2.15 0.25 20.41
N HIS A 186 2.53 1.52 20.56
CA HIS A 186 3.34 2.01 21.68
C HIS A 186 2.54 2.74 22.76
N LEU A 187 1.21 2.75 22.66
CA LEU A 187 0.35 3.48 23.59
C LEU A 187 -0.40 2.52 24.53
N ASP A 188 -0.24 2.74 25.83
CA ASP A 188 -0.93 1.96 26.88
C ASP A 188 -2.46 2.12 26.87
N ARG A 189 -2.99 3.14 26.17
CA ARG A 189 -4.43 3.46 26.13
C ARG A 189 -4.97 3.47 24.71
N ILE A 190 -6.23 3.09 24.54
CA ILE A 190 -6.95 3.32 23.28
C ILE A 190 -7.21 4.82 23.19
N GLY A 191 -6.78 5.46 22.10
CA GLY A 191 -7.24 6.80 21.75
C GLY A 191 -8.71 6.79 21.29
N ALA A 192 -9.13 7.82 20.57
CA ALA A 192 -10.50 7.87 20.06
C ALA A 192 -10.76 6.77 19.00
N LEU A 193 -11.80 5.94 19.17
CA LEU A 193 -12.10 4.79 18.29
C LEU A 193 -12.69 5.17 16.92
N TRP A 194 -13.11 6.42 16.73
CA TRP A 194 -13.78 6.86 15.50
C TRP A 194 -13.01 6.57 14.20
N PRO A 195 -11.65 6.57 14.13
CA PRO A 195 -10.95 6.21 12.89
C PRO A 195 -11.15 4.76 12.47
N LEU A 196 -11.53 3.86 13.39
CA LEU A 196 -11.87 2.48 13.05
C LEU A 196 -13.20 2.38 12.29
N ALA A 197 -14.08 3.39 12.40
CA ALA A 197 -15.33 3.43 11.65
C ALA A 197 -15.09 3.49 10.13
N PHE A 198 -13.95 4.01 9.68
CA PHE A 198 -13.58 3.97 8.27
C PHE A 198 -13.42 2.55 7.72
N LEU A 199 -13.10 1.55 8.55
CA LEU A 199 -13.04 0.15 8.11
C LEU A 199 -14.41 -0.40 7.68
N ALA A 200 -15.51 0.25 8.07
CA ALA A 200 -16.85 -0.12 7.61
C ALA A 200 -17.07 0.25 6.14
N VAL A 201 -16.45 1.32 5.63
CA VAL A 201 -16.63 1.79 4.25
C VAL A 201 -16.26 0.73 3.20
N PRO A 202 -15.03 0.14 3.21
CA PRO A 202 -14.69 -0.90 2.25
C PRO A 202 -15.53 -2.17 2.42
N LEU A 203 -16.00 -2.47 3.64
CA LEU A 203 -16.87 -3.63 3.88
C LEU A 203 -18.27 -3.41 3.28
N LEU A 204 -18.89 -2.25 3.49
CA LEU A 204 -20.20 -1.90 2.95
C LEU A 204 -20.15 -1.75 1.43
N TYR A 205 -19.10 -1.14 0.89
CA TYR A 205 -18.91 -1.08 -0.56
C TYR A 205 -18.71 -2.48 -1.15
N GLY A 206 -17.87 -3.31 -0.52
CA GLY A 206 -17.69 -4.71 -0.91
C GLY A 206 -18.99 -5.51 -0.87
N LEU A 207 -19.85 -5.29 0.13
CA LEU A 207 -21.18 -5.89 0.21
C LEU A 207 -22.04 -5.46 -0.99
N SER A 208 -22.07 -4.18 -1.33
CA SER A 208 -22.83 -3.69 -2.49
C SER A 208 -22.35 -4.35 -3.81
N LEU A 209 -21.04 -4.54 -3.96
CA LEU A 209 -20.45 -5.24 -5.11
C LEU A 209 -20.81 -6.73 -5.11
N ALA A 210 -20.78 -7.39 -3.95
CA ALA A 210 -21.09 -8.82 -3.82
C ALA A 210 -22.58 -9.12 -4.06
N LEU A 211 -23.47 -8.18 -3.75
CA LEU A 211 -24.89 -8.28 -4.08
C LEU A 211 -25.13 -8.15 -5.59
N ALA A 212 -24.36 -7.31 -6.28
CA ALA A 212 -24.45 -7.15 -7.74
C ALA A 212 -23.72 -8.28 -8.51
N ALA A 213 -22.60 -8.76 -7.98
CA ALA A 213 -21.75 -9.79 -8.56
C ALA A 213 -21.44 -10.85 -7.48
N PRO A 214 -22.20 -11.97 -7.42
CA PRO A 214 -22.07 -12.96 -6.35
C PRO A 214 -20.66 -13.54 -6.15
N TRP A 215 -19.83 -13.54 -7.20
CA TRP A 215 -18.43 -13.94 -7.10
C TRP A 215 -17.60 -13.09 -6.13
N ALA A 216 -17.99 -11.82 -5.90
CA ALA A 216 -17.29 -10.94 -4.96
C ALA A 216 -17.46 -11.38 -3.49
N TRP A 217 -18.42 -12.26 -3.17
CA TRP A 217 -18.50 -12.89 -1.84
C TRP A 217 -17.25 -13.69 -1.49
N LEU A 218 -16.64 -14.35 -2.49
CA LEU A 218 -15.47 -15.21 -2.30
C LEU A 218 -14.28 -14.46 -1.65
N PRO A 219 -13.86 -13.26 -2.14
CA PRO A 219 -12.86 -12.44 -1.45
C PRO A 219 -13.42 -11.58 -0.30
N LEU A 220 -14.72 -11.25 -0.29
CA LEU A 220 -15.31 -10.39 0.74
C LEU A 220 -15.36 -11.07 2.11
N LEU A 221 -15.74 -12.35 2.16
CA LEU A 221 -15.79 -13.12 3.40
C LEU A 221 -14.42 -13.21 4.11
N PRO A 222 -13.31 -13.58 3.44
CA PRO A 222 -12.00 -13.57 4.08
C PRO A 222 -11.53 -12.16 4.42
N TYR A 223 -11.84 -11.14 3.61
CA TYR A 223 -11.55 -9.75 3.96
C TYR A 223 -12.25 -9.34 5.28
N ALA A 224 -13.55 -9.63 5.40
CA ALA A 224 -14.30 -9.41 6.64
C ALA A 224 -13.69 -10.20 7.80
N GLY A 225 -13.28 -11.45 7.57
CA GLY A 225 -12.56 -12.27 8.54
C GLY A 225 -11.28 -11.62 9.05
N VAL A 226 -10.49 -11.00 8.17
CA VAL A 226 -9.29 -10.24 8.56
C VAL A 226 -9.64 -9.03 9.42
N LEU A 227 -10.70 -8.29 9.08
CA LEU A 227 -11.16 -7.16 9.90
C LEU A 227 -11.60 -7.61 11.29
N VAL A 228 -12.41 -8.68 11.38
CA VAL A 228 -12.83 -9.27 12.66
C VAL A 228 -11.63 -9.74 13.47
N PHE A 229 -10.68 -10.42 12.84
CA PHE A 229 -9.44 -10.86 13.49
C PHE A 229 -8.65 -9.68 14.05
N ALA A 230 -8.39 -8.66 13.24
CA ALA A 230 -7.60 -7.49 13.64
C ALA A 230 -8.29 -6.70 14.77
N LEU A 231 -9.59 -6.47 14.68
CA LEU A 231 -10.36 -5.78 15.72
C LEU A 231 -10.47 -6.62 17.01
N GLY A 232 -10.61 -7.95 16.90
CA GLY A 232 -10.59 -8.86 18.04
C GLY A 232 -9.25 -8.82 18.79
N ARG A 233 -8.13 -8.76 18.05
CA ARG A 233 -6.78 -8.58 18.61
C ARG A 233 -6.61 -7.23 19.30
N LEU A 234 -7.10 -6.17 18.67
CA LEU A 234 -7.08 -4.82 19.26
C LEU A 234 -7.93 -4.74 20.54
N ARG A 235 -9.02 -5.50 20.62
CA ARG A 235 -9.86 -5.59 21.82
C ARG A 235 -9.20 -6.41 22.92
N ARG A 236 -8.51 -7.51 22.58
CA ARG A 236 -7.82 -8.39 23.53
C ARG A 236 -6.56 -7.75 24.13
N ARG A 237 -5.75 -7.06 23.33
CA ARG A 237 -4.50 -6.39 23.73
C ARG A 237 -3.47 -7.26 24.46
N ALA A 238 -3.36 -8.54 24.14
CA ALA A 238 -2.24 -9.34 24.64
C ALA A 238 -0.92 -8.90 23.97
N PRO A 239 0.25 -9.14 24.59
CA PRO A 239 1.55 -8.84 23.98
C PRO A 239 1.64 -9.43 22.56
N GLY A 240 1.96 -8.58 21.58
CA GLY A 240 2.05 -8.93 20.17
C GLY A 240 0.73 -8.95 19.39
N ASP A 241 -0.41 -8.61 20.00
CA ASP A 241 -1.70 -8.55 19.29
C ASP A 241 -1.78 -7.39 18.28
N VAL A 242 -1.28 -6.20 18.64
CA VAL A 242 -1.29 -5.03 17.72
C VAL A 242 -0.42 -5.27 16.49
N PRO A 243 0.85 -5.72 16.59
CA PRO A 243 1.64 -6.08 15.41
C PRO A 243 0.96 -7.12 14.51
N ARG A 244 0.36 -8.16 15.10
CA ARG A 244 -0.38 -9.18 14.33
C ARG A 244 -1.60 -8.61 13.61
N ALA A 245 -2.32 -7.69 14.25
CA ALA A 245 -3.43 -6.98 13.61
C ALA A 245 -2.95 -6.14 12.43
N VAL A 246 -1.88 -5.35 12.62
CA VAL A 246 -1.27 -4.51 11.57
C VAL A 246 -0.80 -5.34 10.38
N VAL A 247 -0.03 -6.40 10.63
CA VAL A 247 0.48 -7.32 9.59
C VAL A 247 -0.68 -7.96 8.80
N SER A 248 -1.73 -8.39 9.50
CA SER A 248 -2.91 -8.99 8.86
C SER A 248 -3.70 -7.98 8.03
N LEU A 249 -3.85 -6.74 8.50
CA LEU A 249 -4.51 -5.66 7.77
C LEU A 249 -3.69 -5.23 6.55
N ILE A 250 -2.35 -5.17 6.65
CA ILE A 250 -1.47 -4.91 5.51
C ILE A 250 -1.72 -5.94 4.41
N ALA A 251 -1.69 -7.23 4.75
CA ALA A 251 -2.02 -8.28 3.79
C ALA A 251 -3.46 -8.15 3.28
N GLY A 252 -4.40 -7.82 4.18
CA GLY A 252 -5.82 -7.64 3.91
C GLY A 252 -6.14 -6.62 2.82
N MET A 253 -5.23 -5.69 2.51
CA MET A 253 -5.34 -4.82 1.33
C MET A 253 -5.50 -5.63 0.04
N SER A 254 -4.76 -6.73 -0.14
CA SER A 254 -4.87 -7.57 -1.33
C SER A 254 -6.21 -8.32 -1.41
N LEU A 255 -6.84 -8.62 -0.27
CA LEU A 255 -8.21 -9.15 -0.26
C LEU A 255 -9.24 -8.06 -0.61
N LEU A 256 -9.05 -6.84 -0.13
CA LEU A 256 -9.89 -5.71 -0.55
C LEU A 256 -9.77 -5.48 -2.07
N ASP A 257 -8.55 -5.49 -2.61
CA ASP A 257 -8.32 -5.41 -4.05
C ASP A 257 -9.01 -6.56 -4.80
N ALA A 258 -8.98 -7.79 -4.26
CA ALA A 258 -9.69 -8.92 -4.83
C ALA A 258 -11.22 -8.72 -4.86
N VAL A 259 -11.81 -8.11 -3.81
CA VAL A 259 -13.24 -7.74 -3.78
C VAL A 259 -13.57 -6.75 -4.90
N LEU A 260 -12.74 -5.71 -5.05
CA LEU A 260 -12.93 -4.67 -6.05
C LEU A 260 -12.84 -5.24 -7.48
N LEU A 261 -11.85 -6.11 -7.72
CA LEU A 261 -11.65 -6.78 -9.01
C LEU A 261 -12.79 -7.76 -9.32
N ALA A 262 -13.20 -8.57 -8.34
CA ALA A 262 -14.31 -9.52 -8.51
C ALA A 262 -15.63 -8.79 -8.78
N GLY A 263 -15.90 -7.68 -8.09
CA GLY A 263 -17.07 -6.84 -8.30
C GLY A 263 -17.12 -6.22 -9.71
N ALA A 264 -15.96 -6.02 -10.34
CA ALA A 264 -15.85 -5.55 -11.72
C ALA A 264 -15.77 -6.69 -12.76
N GLY A 265 -15.99 -7.95 -12.36
CA GLY A 265 -15.93 -9.12 -13.24
C GLY A 265 -14.52 -9.60 -13.60
N GLN A 266 -13.46 -9.01 -13.01
CA GLN A 266 -12.06 -9.36 -13.25
C GLN A 266 -11.64 -10.60 -12.45
N THR A 267 -12.27 -11.75 -12.71
CA THR A 267 -12.18 -12.96 -11.89
C THR A 267 -10.74 -13.48 -11.74
N THR A 268 -9.98 -13.57 -12.83
CA THR A 268 -8.57 -14.03 -12.78
C THR A 268 -7.72 -13.08 -11.94
N ALA A 269 -7.90 -11.76 -12.10
CA ALA A 269 -7.17 -10.77 -11.32
C ALA A 269 -7.53 -10.83 -9.83
N ALA A 270 -8.81 -11.08 -9.51
CA ALA A 270 -9.26 -11.26 -8.14
C ALA A 270 -8.61 -12.49 -7.47
N LEU A 271 -8.50 -13.62 -8.18
CA LEU A 271 -7.80 -14.79 -7.69
C LEU A 271 -6.30 -14.54 -7.49
N LEU A 272 -5.66 -13.81 -8.40
CA LEU A 272 -4.27 -13.38 -8.24
C LEU A 272 -4.10 -12.47 -7.01
N ALA A 273 -5.06 -11.59 -6.74
CA ALA A 273 -5.04 -10.74 -5.57
C ALA A 273 -5.27 -11.51 -4.26
N MET A 274 -6.12 -12.55 -4.26
CA MET A 274 -6.22 -13.49 -3.13
C MET A 274 -4.92 -14.28 -2.92
N ALA A 275 -4.26 -14.70 -3.99
CA ALA A 275 -2.95 -15.36 -3.91
C ALA A 275 -1.88 -14.39 -3.35
N ALA A 276 -1.94 -13.11 -3.74
CA ALA A 276 -1.06 -12.06 -3.21
C ALA A 276 -1.23 -11.85 -1.70
N PHE A 277 -2.46 -11.97 -1.17
CA PHE A 277 -2.68 -11.97 0.29
C PHE A 277 -1.90 -13.09 0.99
N GLY A 278 -2.02 -14.33 0.48
CA GLY A 278 -1.27 -15.47 1.01
C GLY A 278 0.24 -15.30 0.88
N LEU A 279 0.69 -14.76 -0.25
CA LEU A 279 2.10 -14.46 -0.52
C LEU A 279 2.64 -13.39 0.43
N THR A 280 1.90 -12.30 0.68
CA THR A 280 2.30 -11.26 1.65
C THR A 280 2.48 -11.85 3.04
N LEU A 281 1.53 -12.65 3.54
CA LEU A 281 1.65 -13.30 4.84
C LEU A 281 2.83 -14.29 4.90
N ALA A 282 3.09 -15.02 3.81
CA ALA A 282 4.21 -15.94 3.73
C ALA A 282 5.55 -15.20 3.77
N LEU A 283 5.70 -14.13 2.98
CA LEU A 283 6.90 -13.31 2.93
C LEU A 283 7.15 -12.55 4.25
N GLN A 284 6.09 -12.13 4.93
CA GLN A 284 6.18 -11.45 6.23
C GLN A 284 6.79 -12.32 7.34
N LYS A 285 6.84 -13.65 7.17
CA LYS A 285 7.57 -14.56 8.07
C LYS A 285 9.10 -14.43 7.94
N TRP A 286 9.59 -13.96 6.79
CA TRP A 286 11.01 -13.86 6.48
C TRP A 286 11.53 -12.43 6.62
N VAL A 287 10.75 -11.46 6.14
CA VAL A 287 11.05 -10.03 6.25
C VAL A 287 9.87 -9.37 6.94
N SER A 288 10.11 -8.74 8.10
CA SER A 288 9.04 -8.02 8.82
C SER A 288 8.38 -7.00 7.92
N GLY A 289 7.05 -7.04 7.83
CA GLY A 289 6.25 -6.07 7.07
C GLY A 289 6.11 -4.70 7.73
N THR A 290 6.58 -4.57 8.97
CA THR A 290 6.57 -3.36 9.81
C THR A 290 7.95 -3.15 10.40
#